data_AF-A0A2D7CRX7-F1
#
_entry.id   AF-A0A2D7CRX7-F1
#
_cell.length_a   1.000
_cell.length_b   1.000
_cell.length_c   1.000
_cell.angle_alpha   90.00
_cell.angle_beta   90.00
_cell.angle_gamma   90.00
#
_symmetry.space_group_name_H-M   'P 1'
#
loop_
_entity.id
_entity.type
_entity.pdbx_description
1 polymer ?
#
loop_
_entity_poly.entity_id
_entity_poly.type
_entity_poly.pdbx_seq_one_letter_code
_entity_poly.pdbx_strand_id
1 'polypeptide(L)'
;MNLKVFFSPEKSTRVLRVFHQTSYALLPMGLVTFFTNSPQCIPPIDMLCAATAVNFGFHSFVSCSFVITDYVKHDMLRQTCRILNTKLHALAVSGYAYSILKKYKHKKIVE
;
A
#
# COMPACT_ATOMS: atom_id res chain seq x y z
N MET A 1 -6.29 20.01 -1.71
CA MET A 1 -6.63 18.67 -1.18
C MET A 1 -6.59 18.75 0.35
N ASN A 2 -7.62 18.29 1.05
CA ASN A 2 -7.78 18.57 2.49
C ASN A 2 -6.81 17.69 3.32
N LEU A 3 -5.79 18.29 3.95
CA LEU A 3 -4.73 17.58 4.71
C LEU A 3 -5.28 16.63 5.79
N LYS A 4 -6.48 16.91 6.31
CA LYS A 4 -7.18 16.04 7.28
C LYS A 4 -7.47 14.64 6.73
N VAL A 5 -7.72 14.51 5.41
CA VAL A 5 -7.99 13.21 4.77
C VAL A 5 -6.73 12.33 4.75
N PHE A 6 -5.55 12.95 4.68
CA PHE A 6 -4.28 12.23 4.60
C PHE A 6 -3.86 11.59 5.92
N PHE A 7 -4.21 12.21 7.06
CA PHE A 7 -3.91 11.67 8.38
C PHE A 7 -5.08 10.90 9.01
N SER A 8 -6.29 11.05 8.46
CA SER A 8 -7.51 10.38 8.91
C SER A 8 -8.31 9.81 7.73
N PRO A 9 -7.77 8.81 7.02
CA PRO A 9 -8.45 8.20 5.88
C PRO A 9 -9.80 7.57 6.27
N GLU A 10 -9.91 7.08 7.50
CA GLU A 10 -11.12 6.44 8.03
C GLU A 10 -12.31 7.38 8.13
N LYS A 11 -12.07 8.70 8.16
CA LYS A 11 -13.15 9.71 8.22
C LYS A 11 -13.66 10.09 6.83
N SER A 12 -13.01 9.62 5.76
CA SER A 12 -13.38 9.98 4.39
C SER A 12 -14.23 8.89 3.76
N THR A 13 -15.50 9.22 3.48
CA THR A 13 -16.44 8.32 2.79
C THR A 13 -15.94 7.86 1.42
N ARG A 14 -15.23 8.72 0.69
CA ARG A 14 -14.62 8.38 -0.60
C ARG A 14 -13.52 7.33 -0.44
N VAL A 15 -12.64 7.50 0.55
CA VAL A 15 -11.54 6.56 0.82
C VAL A 15 -12.10 5.22 1.27
N LEU A 16 -13.10 5.22 2.17
CA LEU A 16 -13.78 4.00 2.61
C LEU A 16 -14.47 3.26 1.47
N ARG A 17 -15.11 3.97 0.54
CA ARG A 17 -15.70 3.36 -0.65
C ARG A 17 -14.66 2.61 -1.48
N VAL A 18 -13.51 3.26 -1.74
CA VAL A 18 -12.40 2.63 -2.48
C VAL A 18 -11.85 1.44 -1.70
N PHE A 19 -11.65 1.59 -0.39
CA PHE A 19 -11.21 0.50 0.50
C PHE A 19 -12.11 -0.72 0.35
N HIS A 20 -13.42 -0.60 0.56
CA HIS A 20 -14.34 -1.74 0.43
C HIS A 20 -14.41 -2.32 -0.98
N GLN A 21 -14.36 -1.47 -2.02
CA GLN A 21 -14.37 -1.93 -3.41
C GLN A 21 -13.14 -2.76 -3.74
N THR A 22 -11.95 -2.36 -3.28
CA THR A 22 -10.71 -3.07 -3.58
C THR A 22 -10.39 -4.20 -2.60
N SER A 23 -11.14 -4.35 -1.48
CA SER A 23 -11.01 -5.49 -0.55
C SER A 23 -11.21 -6.83 -1.24
N TYR A 24 -12.22 -6.94 -2.11
CA TYR A 24 -12.51 -8.18 -2.82
C TYR A 24 -11.40 -8.59 -3.80
N ALA A 25 -10.63 -7.61 -4.29
CA ALA A 25 -9.53 -7.85 -5.22
C ALA A 25 -8.22 -8.24 -4.52
N LEU A 26 -8.04 -7.96 -3.22
CA LEU A 26 -6.80 -8.24 -2.50
C LEU A 26 -6.42 -9.73 -2.53
N LEU A 27 -7.38 -10.60 -2.23
CA LEU A 27 -7.16 -12.03 -2.11
C LEU A 27 -6.79 -12.66 -3.46
N PRO A 28 -7.56 -12.47 -4.55
CA PRO A 28 -7.19 -13.03 -5.85
C PRO A 28 -5.90 -12.42 -6.39
N MET A 29 -5.68 -11.10 -6.25
CA MET A 29 -4.42 -10.48 -6.69
C MET A 29 -3.23 -11.03 -5.89
N GLY A 30 -3.38 -11.19 -4.58
CA GLY A 30 -2.36 -11.80 -3.71
C GLY A 30 -2.01 -13.22 -4.14
N LEU A 31 -3.01 -14.07 -4.38
CA LEU A 31 -2.81 -15.44 -4.86
C LEU A 31 -2.12 -15.48 -6.22
N VAL A 32 -2.57 -14.67 -7.19
CA VAL A 32 -1.93 -14.60 -8.51
C VAL A 32 -0.46 -14.21 -8.33
N THR A 33 -0.17 -13.12 -7.61
CA THR A 33 1.21 -12.70 -7.40
C THR A 33 2.07 -13.75 -6.70
N PHE A 34 1.51 -14.52 -5.76
CA PHE A 34 2.23 -15.61 -5.07
C PHE A 34 2.64 -16.72 -6.05
N PHE A 35 1.71 -17.20 -6.88
CA PHE A 35 1.99 -18.28 -7.85
C PHE A 35 2.81 -17.80 -9.05
N THR A 36 2.76 -16.51 -9.38
CA THR A 36 3.51 -15.94 -10.50
C THR A 36 4.82 -15.29 -10.07
N ASN A 37 5.26 -15.40 -8.82
CA ASN A 37 6.52 -14.79 -8.36
C ASN A 37 7.74 -15.63 -8.78
N SER A 38 7.97 -15.74 -10.09
CA SER A 38 9.16 -16.37 -10.67
C SER A 38 10.16 -15.29 -11.13
N PRO A 39 11.48 -15.48 -10.94
CA PRO A 39 12.50 -14.52 -11.38
C PRO A 39 12.46 -14.24 -12.91
N GLN A 40 11.81 -15.11 -13.69
CA GLN A 40 11.73 -15.05 -15.16
C GLN A 40 10.43 -14.43 -15.68
N CYS A 41 9.60 -13.80 -14.84
CA CYS A 41 8.30 -13.30 -15.29
C CYS A 41 8.37 -12.11 -16.27
N ILE A 42 7.35 -12.09 -17.14
CA ILE A 42 7.10 -11.16 -18.24
C ILE A 42 6.62 -9.81 -17.66
N PRO A 43 6.95 -8.64 -18.26
CA PRO A 43 6.62 -7.32 -17.72
C PRO A 43 5.17 -7.09 -17.19
N PRO A 44 4.10 -7.66 -17.77
CA PRO A 44 2.74 -7.50 -17.25
C PRO A 44 2.55 -8.07 -15.83
N ILE A 45 3.26 -9.14 -15.48
CA ILE A 45 3.17 -9.78 -14.15
C ILE A 45 3.85 -8.91 -13.09
N ASP A 46 5.01 -8.34 -13.40
CA ASP A 46 5.72 -7.45 -12.48
C ASP A 46 4.91 -6.15 -12.23
N MET A 47 4.16 -5.65 -13.22
CA MET A 47 3.20 -4.55 -13.01
C MET A 47 2.02 -4.96 -12.12
N LEU A 48 1.51 -6.18 -12.28
CA LEU A 48 0.47 -6.73 -11.40
C LEU A 48 0.98 -6.86 -9.95
N CYS A 49 2.22 -7.32 -9.74
CA CYS A 49 2.87 -7.34 -8.43
C CYS A 49 2.98 -5.93 -7.82
N ALA A 50 3.37 -4.93 -8.63
CA ALA A 50 3.39 -3.53 -8.21
C ALA A 50 2.01 -3.04 -7.74
N ALA A 51 0.98 -3.26 -8.55
CA ALA A 51 -0.40 -2.87 -8.23
C ALA A 51 -0.92 -3.57 -6.98
N THR A 52 -0.60 -4.86 -6.82
CA THR A 52 -0.98 -5.66 -5.65
C THR A 52 -0.33 -5.13 -4.39
N ALA A 53 0.97 -4.83 -4.43
CA ALA A 53 1.70 -4.27 -3.29
C ALA A 53 1.19 -2.88 -2.89
N VAL A 54 0.86 -2.02 -3.87
CA VAL A 54 0.23 -0.72 -3.61
C VAL A 54 -1.14 -0.90 -2.96
N ASN A 55 -1.95 -1.86 -3.44
CA ASN A 55 -3.26 -2.15 -2.86
C ASN A 55 -3.13 -2.67 -1.41
N PHE A 56 -2.20 -3.59 -1.13
CA PHE A 56 -1.89 -4.03 0.25
C PHE A 56 -1.44 -2.86 1.13
N GLY A 57 -0.54 -2.01 0.63
CA GLY A 57 -0.07 -0.84 1.36
C GLY A 57 -1.20 0.13 1.70
N PHE A 58 -2.11 0.38 0.76
CA PHE A 58 -3.30 1.21 0.98
C PHE A 58 -4.24 0.61 2.02
N HIS A 59 -4.54 -0.69 1.94
CA HIS A 59 -5.41 -1.38 2.90
C HIS A 59 -4.82 -1.40 4.30
N SER A 60 -3.54 -1.75 4.42
CA SER A 60 -2.80 -1.71 5.69
C SER A 60 -2.80 -0.31 6.30
N PHE A 61 -2.61 0.73 5.49
CA PHE A 61 -2.64 2.13 5.94
C PHE A 61 -4.02 2.52 6.53
N VAL A 62 -5.11 2.16 5.85
CA VAL A 62 -6.48 2.45 6.30
C VAL A 62 -6.82 1.65 7.55
N SER A 63 -6.54 0.34 7.57
CA SER A 63 -6.76 -0.53 8.73
C SER A 63 -5.99 -0.05 9.97
N CYS A 64 -4.72 0.31 9.82
CA CYS A 64 -3.94 0.87 10.91
C CYS A 64 -4.52 2.20 11.41
N SER A 65 -5.10 3.02 10.52
CA SER A 65 -5.76 4.27 10.91
C SER A 65 -7.03 4.04 11.75
N PHE A 66 -7.78 2.96 11.48
CA PHE A 66 -8.88 2.52 12.35
C PHE A 66 -8.36 2.13 13.74
N VAL A 67 -7.33 1.27 13.81
CA VAL A 67 -6.72 0.86 15.08
C VAL A 67 -6.25 2.06 15.90
N ILE A 68 -5.58 3.03 15.27
CA ILE A 68 -5.15 4.26 15.96
C ILE A 68 -6.34 5.05 16.52
N THR A 69 -7.45 5.10 15.78
CA THR A 69 -8.68 5.80 16.22
C THR A 69 -9.34 5.09 17.41
N ASP A 70 -9.41 3.77 17.34
CA ASP A 70 -10.13 2.97 18.33
C ASP A 70 -9.34 2.82 19.63
N TYR A 71 -8.01 2.77 19.58
CA TYR A 71 -7.19 2.42 20.74
C TYR A 71 -6.31 3.57 21.26
N VAL A 72 -5.91 4.55 20.45
CA VAL A 72 -5.01 5.63 20.91
C VAL A 72 -5.82 6.86 21.34
N LYS A 73 -6.10 6.97 22.64
CA LYS A 73 -6.96 8.03 23.20
C LYS A 73 -6.23 9.34 23.48
N HIS A 74 -4.94 9.30 23.80
CA HIS A 74 -4.16 10.51 24.08
C HIS A 74 -3.86 11.28 22.78
N ASP A 75 -4.25 12.55 22.70
CA ASP A 75 -4.25 13.32 21.45
C ASP A 75 -2.87 13.45 20.80
N MET A 76 -1.84 13.77 21.59
CA MET A 76 -0.47 13.87 21.06
C MET A 76 0.05 12.53 20.54
N LEU A 77 -0.22 11.44 21.26
CA LEU A 77 0.20 10.10 20.87
C LEU A 77 -0.53 9.67 19.59
N ARG A 78 -1.84 9.94 19.50
CA ARG A 78 -2.65 9.67 18.32
C ARG A 78 -2.12 10.40 17.09
N GLN A 79 -1.75 11.66 17.23
CA GLN A 79 -1.18 12.44 16.14
C GLN A 79 0.18 11.89 15.69
N THR A 80 1.05 11.55 16.63
CA THR A 80 2.35 10.92 16.33
C THR A 80 2.17 9.57 15.62
N CYS A 81 1.27 8.71 16.11
CA CYS A 81 0.95 7.44 15.46
C CYS A 81 0.41 7.63 14.04
N ARG A 82 -0.46 8.63 13.80
CA ARG A 82 -0.97 8.92 12.45
C ARG A 82 0.15 9.36 11.51
N ILE A 83 1.04 10.26 11.95
CA ILE A 83 2.18 10.72 11.15
C ILE A 83 3.11 9.54 10.83
N LEU A 84 3.43 8.71 11.82
CA LEU A 84 4.26 7.53 11.63
C LEU A 84 3.61 6.53 10.69
N ASN A 85 2.32 6.24 10.87
CA ASN A 85 1.56 5.33 10.00
C ASN A 85 1.67 5.77 8.54
N THR A 86 1.46 7.05 8.26
CA THR A 86 1.55 7.57 6.89
C THR A 86 2.99 7.51 6.34
N LYS A 87 4.00 7.90 7.13
CA LYS A 87 5.40 7.88 6.70
C LYS A 87 5.90 6.46 6.42
N LEU A 88 5.57 5.51 7.29
CA LEU A 88 5.99 4.11 7.15
C LEU A 88 5.35 3.46 5.92
N HIS A 89 4.05 3.68 5.68
CA HIS A 89 3.41 3.16 4.48
C HIS A 89 3.92 3.83 3.20
N ALA A 90 4.17 5.15 3.21
CA ALA A 90 4.78 5.84 2.08
C ALA A 90 6.19 5.32 1.78
N LEU A 91 7.00 5.09 2.82
CA LEU A 91 8.34 4.51 2.70
C LEU A 91 8.27 3.08 2.15
N ALA A 92 7.35 2.25 2.63
CA ALA A 92 7.19 0.88 2.17
C ALA A 92 6.79 0.82 0.69
N VAL A 93 5.79 1.61 0.28
CA VAL A 93 5.32 1.65 -1.12
C VAL A 93 6.41 2.20 -2.05
N SER A 94 7.08 3.30 -1.67
CA SER A 94 8.15 3.88 -2.48
C SER A 94 9.38 2.96 -2.57
N GLY A 95 9.76 2.30 -1.47
CA GLY A 95 10.85 1.33 -1.44
C GLY A 95 10.57 0.12 -2.34
N TYR A 96 9.33 -0.38 -2.32
CA TYR A 96 8.92 -1.46 -3.22
C TYR A 96 8.92 -1.04 -4.69
N ALA A 97 8.37 0.14 -5.00
CA ALA A 97 8.40 0.69 -6.36
C ALA A 97 9.83 0.89 -6.88
N TYR A 98 10.74 1.40 -6.03
CA TYR A 98 12.16 1.53 -6.35
C TYR A 98 12.81 0.17 -6.66
N SER A 99 12.51 -0.87 -5.86
CA SER A 99 13.02 -2.23 -6.07
C SER A 99 12.63 -2.77 -7.46
N ILE A 100 11.37 -2.57 -7.87
CA ILE A 100 10.88 -2.97 -9.19
C ILE A 100 11.62 -2.22 -10.30
N LEU A 101 11.73 -0.88 -10.20
CA LEU A 101 12.43 -0.07 -11.19
C LEU A 101 13.90 -0.48 -11.34
N LYS A 102 14.56 -0.79 -10.22
CA LYS A 102 15.94 -1.29 -10.23
C LYS A 102 16.06 -2.65 -10.92
N LYS A 103 15.12 -3.57 -10.69
CA LYS A 103 15.06 -4.88 -11.37
C LYS A 103 14.96 -4.71 -12.89
N TYR A 104 14.09 -3.81 -13.36
CA TYR A 104 13.95 -3.53 -14.80
C TYR A 104 15.18 -2.87 -15.41
N LYS A 105 15.82 -1.93 -14.70
CA LYS A 105 17.07 -1.32 -15.16
C LYS A 105 18.19 -2.36 -15.31
N HIS A 106 18.24 -3.36 -14.41
CA HIS A 106 19.26 -4.40 -14.47
C HIS A 106 19.01 -5.40 -15.61
N LYS A 107 17.77 -5.86 -15.84
CA LYS A 107 17.44 -6.76 -16.97
C LYS A 107 17.84 -6.16 -18.32
N LYS A 108 17.60 -4.86 -18.54
CA LYS A 108 17.93 -4.15 -19.78
C LYS A 108 19.44 -3.99 -20.06
N ILE A 109 20.31 -4.27 -19.10
CA ILE A 109 21.78 -4.21 -19.27
C ILE A 109 22.34 -5.60 -19.65
N VAL A 110 21.60 -6.66 -19.34
CA VAL A 110 22.04 -8.06 -19.51
C VAL A 110 21.50 -8.67 -20.82
N GLU A 111 20.42 -8.11 -21.38
CA GLU A 111 19.91 -8.38 -22.74
C GLU A 111 20.57 -7.46 -23.77
#